data_AF-A0A968MFT0-F1
#
_entry.id   AF-A0A968MFT0-F1
#
_cell.length_a   1.000
_cell.length_b   1.000
_cell.length_c   1.000
_cell.angle_alpha   90.00
_cell.angle_beta   90.00
_cell.angle_gamma   90.00
#
_symmetry.space_group_name_H-M   'P 1'
#
loop_
_entity.id
_entity.type
_entity.pdbx_description
1 polymer ?
#
loop_
_entity_poly.entity_id
_entity_poly.type
_entity_poly.pdbx_seq_one_letter_code
_entity_poly.pdbx_strand_id
1 'polypeptide(L)'
;MILKIFALVFTMFAFAGFSLFSQTAPTDTSTITSFVKVKGLTCAMDAERISENVKHLDGVKACKIDKFGTTTRFEITVFPKCG
;
A
#
# COMPACT_ATOMS: atom_id res chain seq x y z
N MET A 1 32.45 -40.98 35.05
CA MET A 1 33.42 -40.23 34.22
C MET A 1 33.14 -40.34 32.71
N ILE A 2 32.42 -41.37 32.24
CA ILE A 2 31.99 -41.52 30.83
C ILE A 2 30.85 -40.57 30.42
N LEU A 3 29.98 -40.16 31.35
CA LEU A 3 28.83 -39.29 31.05
C LEU A 3 29.23 -37.84 30.69
N LYS A 4 30.40 -37.37 31.16
CA LYS A 4 30.91 -36.02 30.84
C LYS A 4 31.50 -35.92 29.42
N ILE A 5 31.92 -37.05 28.84
CA ILE A 5 32.55 -37.08 27.51
C ILE A 5 31.50 -36.90 26.41
N PHE A 6 30.29 -37.43 26.62
CA PHE A 6 29.18 -37.28 25.66
C PHE A 6 28.62 -35.85 25.59
N ALA A 7 28.71 -35.08 26.68
CA ALA A 7 28.24 -33.70 26.73
C ALA A 7 29.15 -32.73 25.93
N LEU A 8 30.41 -33.11 25.67
CA LEU A 8 31.39 -32.22 25.06
C LEU A 8 31.41 -32.29 23.52
N VAL A 9 30.77 -33.29 22.92
CA VAL A 9 30.70 -33.47 21.46
C VAL A 9 29.53 -32.68 20.84
N PHE A 10 28.58 -32.21 21.66
CA PHE A 10 27.38 -31.51 21.18
C PHE A 10 27.62 -30.02 20.84
N THR A 11 28.82 -29.48 21.09
CA THR A 11 29.14 -28.06 20.86
C THR A 11 29.68 -27.74 19.47
N MET A 12 29.87 -28.74 18.59
CA MET A 12 30.52 -28.54 17.28
C MET A 12 29.59 -28.50 16.07
N PHE A 13 28.27 -28.67 16.23
CA PHE A 13 27.32 -28.70 15.11
C PHE A 13 26.42 -27.45 15.01
N ALA A 14 26.95 -26.27 15.34
CA ALA A 14 26.24 -25.00 15.24
C ALA A 14 26.95 -23.99 14.31
N PHE A 15 27.65 -24.47 13.28
CA PHE A 15 28.16 -23.63 12.20
C PHE A 15 27.42 -23.94 10.90
N ALA A 16 27.04 -22.87 10.19
CA ALA A 16 26.30 -22.81 8.92
C ALA A 16 24.77 -22.85 9.05
N GLY A 17 24.20 -21.69 9.39
CA GLY A 17 22.76 -21.49 9.28
C GLY A 17 22.26 -20.08 9.60
N PHE A 18 23.10 -19.05 9.55
CA PHE A 18 22.58 -17.67 9.46
C PHE A 18 22.10 -17.45 8.03
N SER A 19 20.92 -17.99 7.74
CA SER A 19 20.12 -17.53 6.62
C SER A 19 19.89 -16.04 6.86
N LEU A 20 20.58 -15.19 6.10
CA LEU A 20 20.19 -13.79 5.94
C LEU A 20 18.74 -13.82 5.44
N PHE A 21 17.79 -13.68 6.34
CA PHE A 21 16.44 -13.35 5.99
C PHE A 21 16.50 -11.92 5.47
N SER A 22 16.61 -11.79 4.14
CA SER A 22 16.39 -10.53 3.45
C SER A 22 14.93 -10.18 3.63
N GLN A 23 14.63 -9.50 4.74
CA GLN A 23 13.38 -8.79 4.92
C GLN A 23 13.36 -7.67 3.89
N THR A 24 12.82 -7.94 2.71
CA THR A 24 12.15 -6.87 1.97
C THR A 24 11.04 -6.39 2.88
N ALA A 25 11.32 -5.31 3.61
CA ALA A 25 10.27 -4.54 4.26
C ALA A 25 9.17 -4.33 3.21
N PRO A 26 7.89 -4.56 3.55
CA PRO A 26 6.82 -4.14 2.67
C PRO A 26 7.09 -2.68 2.37
N THR A 27 7.30 -2.36 1.09
CA THR A 27 7.29 -0.98 0.64
C THR A 27 5.88 -0.51 0.93
N ASP A 28 5.67 0.07 2.12
CA ASP A 28 4.45 0.76 2.51
C ASP A 28 4.33 1.91 1.53
N THR A 29 3.73 1.60 0.39
CA THR A 29 3.30 2.55 -0.61
C THR A 29 2.11 3.24 0.01
N SER A 30 2.42 4.12 0.97
CA SER A 30 1.48 4.79 1.85
C SER A 30 0.51 5.55 0.98
N THR A 31 -0.68 4.99 0.80
CA THR A 31 -1.61 5.52 -0.17
C THR A 31 -2.21 6.82 0.37
N ILE A 32 -2.18 7.90 -0.39
CA ILE A 32 -2.64 9.21 0.06
C ILE A 32 -4.08 9.42 -0.41
N THR A 33 -4.99 9.70 0.52
CA THR A 33 -6.38 10.07 0.18
C THR A 33 -6.53 11.59 0.20
N SER A 34 -6.94 12.15 -0.93
CA SER A 34 -7.21 13.57 -1.13
C SER A 34 -8.67 13.80 -1.50
N PHE A 35 -9.20 14.98 -1.19
CA PHE A 35 -10.57 15.35 -1.50
C PHE A 35 -10.62 16.58 -2.40
N VAL A 36 -11.23 16.42 -3.58
CA VAL A 36 -11.33 17.49 -4.59
C VAL A 36 -12.78 17.93 -4.71
N LYS A 37 -13.01 19.24 -4.70
CA LYS A 37 -14.35 19.83 -4.87
C LYS A 37 -14.45 20.43 -6.27
N VAL A 38 -15.43 19.97 -7.03
CA VAL A 38 -15.71 20.46 -8.38
C VAL A 38 -17.10 21.10 -8.41
N LYS A 39 -17.18 22.34 -8.88
CA LYS A 39 -18.44 23.08 -9.02
C LYS A 39 -18.99 22.91 -10.43
N GLY A 40 -20.31 22.99 -10.57
CA GLY A 40 -20.96 22.99 -11.89
C GLY A 40 -21.25 21.61 -12.47
N LEU A 41 -21.05 20.52 -11.72
CA LEU A 41 -21.62 19.23 -12.09
C LEU A 41 -23.12 19.23 -11.80
N THR A 42 -23.93 19.27 -12.87
CA THR A 42 -25.40 19.31 -12.77
C THR A 42 -26.05 17.95 -13.03
N CYS A 43 -25.33 16.99 -13.60
CA CYS A 43 -25.81 15.62 -13.84
C CYS A 43 -24.98 14.58 -13.09
N ALA A 44 -25.65 13.60 -12.49
CA ALA A 44 -24.97 12.48 -11.82
C ALA A 44 -24.10 11.67 -12.79
N MET A 45 -24.52 11.55 -14.05
CA MET A 45 -23.76 10.84 -15.08
C MET A 45 -22.40 11.49 -15.37
N ASP A 46 -22.32 12.82 -15.31
CA ASP A 46 -21.06 13.53 -15.51
C ASP A 46 -20.10 13.27 -14.35
N ALA A 47 -20.64 13.23 -13.13
CA ALA A 47 -19.86 12.92 -11.93
C ALA A 47 -19.30 11.50 -11.99
N GLU A 48 -20.12 10.54 -12.45
CA GLU A 48 -19.72 9.16 -12.60
C GLU A 48 -18.64 9.01 -13.68
N ARG A 49 -18.83 9.63 -14.86
CA ARG A 49 -17.83 9.65 -15.93
C ARG A 49 -16.49 10.24 -15.49
N ILE A 50 -16.51 11.34 -14.74
CA ILE A 50 -15.29 11.93 -14.18
C ILE A 50 -14.63 10.98 -13.20
N SER A 51 -15.39 10.40 -12.27
CA SER A 51 -14.83 9.45 -11.30
C SER A 51 -14.19 8.25 -11.98
N GLU A 52 -14.83 7.72 -13.03
CA GLU A 52 -14.35 6.56 -13.77
C GLU A 52 -13.10 6.89 -14.57
N ASN A 53 -13.09 8.01 -15.31
CA ASN A 53 -11.92 8.44 -16.06
C ASN A 53 -10.70 8.69 -15.15
N VAL A 54 -10.91 9.23 -13.95
CA VAL A 54 -9.82 9.49 -12.99
C VAL A 54 -9.20 8.21 -12.45
N LYS A 55 -9.97 7.11 -12.30
CA LYS A 55 -9.41 5.80 -11.90
C LYS A 55 -8.40 5.25 -12.89
N HIS A 56 -8.53 5.59 -14.17
CA HIS A 56 -7.65 5.12 -15.25
C HIS A 56 -6.38 5.97 -15.39
N LEU A 57 -6.23 7.03 -14.59
CA LEU A 57 -5.01 7.84 -14.58
C LEU A 57 -3.88 7.13 -13.83
N ASP A 58 -2.68 7.20 -14.39
CA ASP A 58 -1.50 6.58 -13.80
C ASP A 58 -1.15 7.21 -12.43
N GLY A 59 -0.97 6.35 -11.43
CA GLY A 59 -0.75 6.74 -10.03
C GLY A 59 -2.02 6.90 -9.20
N VAL A 60 -3.22 6.81 -9.81
CA VAL A 60 -4.48 6.76 -9.06
C VAL A 60 -4.80 5.32 -8.67
N LYS A 61 -5.05 5.08 -7.39
CA LYS A 61 -5.52 3.80 -6.86
C LYS A 61 -7.04 3.70 -6.88
N ALA A 62 -7.73 4.78 -6.53
CA ALA A 62 -9.19 4.83 -6.47
C ALA A 62 -9.68 6.26 -6.65
N CYS A 63 -10.88 6.40 -7.22
CA CYS A 63 -11.63 7.65 -7.23
C CYS A 63 -13.11 7.32 -7.03
N LYS A 64 -13.76 8.00 -6.10
CA LYS A 64 -15.20 7.84 -5.84
C LYS A 64 -15.86 9.19 -5.56
N ILE A 65 -17.16 9.25 -5.82
CA ILE A 65 -17.99 10.41 -5.47
C ILE A 65 -18.32 10.29 -3.98
N ASP A 66 -17.82 11.24 -3.19
CA ASP A 66 -18.10 11.32 -1.75
C ASP A 66 -19.41 12.07 -1.48
N LYS A 67 -19.63 13.18 -2.19
CA LYS A 67 -20.88 13.95 -2.09
C LYS A 67 -21.26 14.54 -3.43
N PHE A 68 -22.48 14.28 -3.88
CA PHE A 68 -23.05 14.92 -5.07
C PHE A 68 -23.93 16.13 -4.69
N GLY A 69 -23.90 17.18 -5.49
CA GLY A 69 -24.66 18.42 -5.28
C GLY A 69 -24.10 19.59 -6.08
N THR A 70 -24.50 20.82 -5.74
CA THR A 70 -24.01 22.06 -6.39
C THR A 70 -22.49 22.17 -6.42
N THR A 71 -21.82 21.60 -5.41
CA THR A 71 -20.40 21.29 -5.44
C THR A 71 -20.25 19.80 -5.17
N THR A 72 -19.76 19.07 -6.17
CA THR A 72 -19.50 17.63 -6.04
C THR A 72 -18.11 17.43 -5.43
N ARG A 73 -18.01 16.54 -4.44
CA ARG A 73 -16.77 16.18 -3.76
C ARG A 73 -16.35 14.78 -4.21
N PHE A 74 -15.12 14.67 -4.69
CA PHE A 74 -14.47 13.43 -5.07
C PHE A 74 -13.43 13.06 -4.02
N GLU A 75 -13.40 11.79 -3.63
CA GLU A 75 -12.33 11.20 -2.84
C GLU A 75 -11.40 10.44 -3.80
N ILE A 76 -10.13 10.86 -3.86
CA ILE A 76 -9.12 10.31 -4.76
C ILE A 76 -8.00 9.73 -3.90
N THR A 77 -7.73 8.45 -4.08
CA THR A 77 -6.64 7.75 -3.43
C THR A 77 -5.51 7.57 -4.45
N VAL A 78 -4.30 8.06 -4.16
CA VAL A 78 -3.15 8.02 -5.07
C VAL A 78 -1.96 7.31 -4.45
N PHE A 79 -1.21 6.58 -5.26
CA PHE A 79 0.10 6.10 -4.88
C PHE A 79 1.09 7.27 -4.90
N PRO A 80 1.84 7.52 -3.83
CA PRO A 80 2.90 8.51 -3.86
C PRO A 80 3.95 8.03 -4.87
N LYS A 81 4.10 8.77 -5.97
CA LYS A 81 5.29 8.63 -6.81
C LYS A 81 6.40 9.39 -6.13
N CYS A 82 7.41 8.68 -5.63
CA CYS A 82 8.68 9.29 -5.26
C CYS A 82 9.23 9.94 -6.54
N GLY A 83 9.38 11.27 -6.51
CA GLY A 83 9.94 12.06 -7.60
C GLY A 83 11.45 11.88 -7.73
#